data_AF-A0A8B9X856-F1
#
_entry.id   AF-A0A8B9X856-F1
#
_cell.length_a   1.000
_cell.length_b   1.000
_cell.length_c   1.000
_cell.angle_alpha   90.00
_cell.angle_beta   90.00
_cell.angle_gamma   90.00
#
_symmetry.space_group_name_H-M   'P 1'
#
loop_
_entity.id
_entity.type
_entity.pdbx_description
1 polymer ?
#
loop_
_entity_poly.entity_id
_entity_poly.type
_entity_poly.pdbx_seq_one_letter_code
_entity_poly.pdbx_strand_id
1 'polypeptide(L)'
;MWKTQETGLWEQPRGQNILDGGAPFYTTYRTADGGFMAVGAIEPQFYELLIKGLGLKSDELPNQISMKDWPEMKKKFADIFAKKTKAEWCQIFDGTDACVTPVLTFEEVTHHGHNKDRGSFITDTEQRPVVGSASDHCRARWGRRRPYILSLGLMMLLGMAMYLNGDAIISALIADPRRKPIWAISITMIGVVLFDFAADFIDGPIKAYLFDVCTHRDKERGLHYHALFTGLGGALGYLLGAIDWAHLELGRLLGTEFQVMFFFSSLVLTLCFIIHLCSIPEAPLRDVAKDIPPQQAPQDLALSSDKMYEYGSIEKVKNGYVNQELVLQGGKTKNPAEQTQRTMTLRSLLRALRSMPPHYRCLCISHLIGWTAFLSNMLFFTDFMGQIVYHGDPYGAHNSTEFLIYQRGVEVGCWGLCINSMFSSLYSYFQKVLVPCIGLKGLYFMGYLLFGLGTGFIGLFPNVYSTLAMCTLFGVMSSTLYTVPFTLIAVYHHEEQKQRALGGGPDGSGRGQGLDCAALTSMVQLAQILVGGGLGLLVNTAGSVVVVVITASAVALIGCCFVALFVRYVD
;
A
#
# COMPACT_ATOMS: atom_id res chain seq x y z
N MET A 1 17.42 34.84 -11.12
CA MET A 1 18.40 33.83 -11.58
C MET A 1 18.61 33.90 -13.08
N TRP A 2 17.74 33.35 -13.95
CA TRP A 2 18.00 33.39 -15.41
C TRP A 2 18.00 34.82 -16.01
N LYS A 3 16.97 35.63 -15.69
CA LYS A 3 16.89 37.04 -16.13
C LYS A 3 18.01 37.95 -15.60
N THR A 4 18.74 37.52 -14.57
CA THR A 4 19.79 38.32 -13.92
C THR A 4 21.18 38.06 -14.50
N GLN A 5 21.30 37.24 -15.54
CA GLN A 5 22.59 37.00 -16.22
C GLN A 5 23.13 38.25 -16.92
N GLU A 6 22.24 39.10 -17.43
CA GLU A 6 22.60 40.31 -18.17
C GLU A 6 22.95 41.50 -17.26
N THR A 7 22.77 41.37 -15.93
CA THR A 7 22.93 42.47 -14.97
C THR A 7 24.28 42.44 -14.23
N GLY A 8 25.27 41.70 -14.72
CA GLY A 8 26.63 41.61 -14.13
C GLY A 8 26.72 40.89 -12.77
N LEU A 9 25.63 40.32 -12.27
CA LEU A 9 25.53 39.66 -10.95
C LEU A 9 26.25 38.29 -10.89
N TRP A 10 26.73 37.77 -12.02
CA TRP A 10 27.23 36.39 -12.19
C TRP A 10 28.61 36.31 -12.86
N GLU A 11 29.35 37.42 -12.87
CA GLU A 11 30.64 37.52 -13.58
C GLU A 11 31.81 36.86 -12.83
N GLN A 12 31.63 36.48 -11.56
CA GLN A 12 32.65 35.85 -10.74
C GLN A 12 32.57 34.31 -10.76
N PRO A 13 33.66 33.61 -10.43
CA PRO A 13 33.62 32.16 -10.23
C PRO A 13 32.56 31.74 -9.21
N ARG A 14 32.07 30.51 -9.33
CA ARG A 14 31.09 29.92 -8.43
C ARG A 14 31.51 30.07 -6.95
N GLY A 15 30.59 30.53 -6.11
CA GLY A 15 30.80 30.75 -4.68
C GLY A 15 31.38 32.12 -4.33
N GLN A 16 31.51 33.01 -5.33
CA GLN A 16 32.03 34.38 -5.16
C GLN A 16 31.03 35.45 -5.63
N ASN A 17 29.84 35.06 -6.08
CA ASN A 17 28.78 35.97 -6.48
C ASN A 17 27.85 36.27 -5.30
N ILE A 18 26.96 37.25 -5.49
CA ILE A 18 26.08 37.72 -4.41
C ILE A 18 25.04 36.70 -3.95
N LEU A 19 24.60 35.77 -4.83
CA LEU A 19 23.53 34.81 -4.56
C LEU A 19 23.98 33.33 -4.52
N ASP A 20 25.29 33.06 -4.50
CA ASP A 20 25.84 31.71 -4.56
C ASP A 20 26.73 31.32 -3.36
N GLY A 21 26.62 32.07 -2.25
CA GLY A 21 27.46 31.91 -1.06
C GLY A 21 28.67 32.86 -1.02
N GLY A 22 28.84 33.70 -2.04
CA GLY A 22 29.90 34.69 -2.16
C GLY A 22 29.79 35.90 -1.23
N ALA A 23 28.58 36.28 -0.82
CA ALA A 23 28.36 37.41 0.09
C ALA A 23 28.25 36.97 1.57
N PRO A 24 28.75 37.76 2.55
CA PRO A 24 28.61 37.46 3.98
C PRO A 24 27.17 37.50 4.49
N PHE A 25 26.31 38.25 3.81
CA PHE A 25 24.88 38.33 4.11
C PHE A 25 24.03 37.36 3.27
N TYR A 26 24.66 36.46 2.50
CA TYR A 26 23.96 35.45 1.71
C TYR A 26 24.75 34.13 1.69
N THR A 27 24.77 33.43 2.82
CA THR A 27 25.51 32.17 3.01
C THR A 27 25.04 31.41 4.26
N THR A 28 25.70 30.29 4.58
CA THR A 28 25.44 29.50 5.80
C THR A 28 26.64 29.54 6.74
N TYR A 29 26.38 29.63 8.04
CA TYR A 29 27.39 29.71 9.09
C TYR A 29 27.21 28.59 10.12
N ARG A 30 28.32 27.97 10.52
CA ARG A 30 28.33 26.92 11.55
C ARG A 30 28.16 27.52 12.94
N THR A 31 27.37 26.88 13.79
CA THR A 31 27.12 27.27 15.19
C THR A 31 27.96 26.46 16.17
N ALA A 32 27.98 26.86 17.44
CA ALA A 32 28.81 26.23 18.49
C ALA A 32 28.49 24.73 18.71
N ASP A 33 27.24 24.34 18.49
CA ASP A 33 26.71 22.97 18.60
C ASP A 33 26.87 22.15 17.32
N GLY A 34 27.62 22.65 16.33
CA GLY A 34 27.84 21.96 15.05
C GLY A 34 26.68 22.07 14.05
N GLY A 35 25.59 22.75 14.42
CA GLY A 35 24.50 23.13 13.53
C GLY A 35 24.86 24.27 12.57
N PHE A 36 23.87 24.75 11.81
CA PHE A 36 24.06 25.83 10.85
C PHE A 36 22.91 26.84 10.88
N MET A 37 23.22 28.12 10.70
CA MET A 37 22.27 29.19 10.41
C MET A 37 22.44 29.65 8.96
N ALA A 38 21.34 29.77 8.22
CA ALA A 38 21.29 30.36 6.90
C ALA A 38 20.97 31.85 7.01
N VAL A 39 21.75 32.69 6.32
CA VAL A 39 21.61 34.15 6.27
C VAL A 39 21.31 34.55 4.83
N GLY A 40 20.26 35.36 4.64
CA GLY A 40 19.84 35.88 3.33
C GLY A 40 19.41 37.35 3.40
N ALA A 41 20.16 38.19 4.12
CA ALA A 41 19.86 39.59 4.36
C ALA A 41 20.42 40.50 3.24
N ILE A 42 19.88 40.40 2.02
CA ILE A 42 20.36 41.15 0.86
C ILE A 42 19.94 42.62 0.96
N GLU A 43 18.70 42.88 1.36
CA GLU A 43 18.16 44.23 1.44
C GLU A 43 18.74 44.99 2.65
N PRO A 44 19.10 46.29 2.50
CA PRO A 44 19.80 47.05 3.54
C PRO A 44 19.10 47.04 4.91
N GLN A 45 17.77 47.14 4.92
CA GLN A 45 16.96 47.12 6.15
C GLN A 45 17.07 45.80 6.94
N PHE A 46 17.19 44.66 6.24
CA PHE A 46 17.35 43.35 6.87
C PHE A 46 18.80 43.14 7.30
N TYR A 47 19.75 43.67 6.53
CA TYR A 47 21.17 43.66 6.88
C TYR A 47 21.43 44.45 8.18
N GLU A 48 20.79 45.60 8.37
CA GLU A 48 20.90 46.35 9.64
C GLU A 48 20.41 45.54 10.84
N LEU A 49 19.31 44.80 10.70
CA LEU A 49 18.80 43.91 11.74
C LEU A 49 19.74 42.73 12.01
N LEU A 50 20.36 42.17 10.97
CA LEU A 50 21.41 41.15 11.10
C LEU A 50 22.61 41.70 11.90
N ILE A 51 23.13 42.87 11.54
CA ILE A 51 24.26 43.52 12.23
C ILE A 51 23.93 43.76 13.70
N LYS A 52 22.73 44.25 13.99
CA LYS A 52 22.23 44.44 15.37
C LYS A 52 22.15 43.12 16.13
N GLY A 53 21.61 42.07 15.53
CA GLY A 53 21.51 40.73 16.15
C GLY A 53 22.87 40.07 16.39
N LEU A 54 23.86 40.34 15.53
CA LEU A 54 25.26 39.90 15.71
C LEU A 54 26.02 40.72 16.75
N GLY A 55 25.45 41.81 17.28
CA GLY A 55 26.11 42.71 18.23
C GLY A 55 27.23 43.54 17.61
N LEU A 56 27.16 43.79 16.31
CA LEU A 56 28.10 44.63 15.57
C LEU A 56 27.56 46.06 15.43
N LYS A 57 28.46 47.03 15.30
CA LYS A 57 28.10 48.43 15.01
C LYS A 57 28.25 48.68 13.51
N SER A 58 27.21 49.22 12.89
CA SER A 58 27.18 49.49 11.44
C SER A 58 28.32 50.42 11.00
N ASP A 59 28.63 51.43 11.82
CA ASP A 59 29.64 52.47 11.53
C ASP A 59 31.09 51.95 11.46
N GLU A 60 31.34 50.75 11.97
CA GLU A 60 32.67 50.12 12.02
C GLU A 60 32.84 49.03 10.93
N LEU A 61 31.85 48.87 10.04
CA LEU A 61 31.84 47.84 9.01
C LEU A 61 32.00 48.44 7.60
N PRO A 62 32.66 47.72 6.68
CA PRO A 62 32.72 48.12 5.28
C PRO A 62 31.33 48.10 4.65
N ASN A 63 31.20 48.77 3.50
CA ASN A 63 29.96 48.80 2.74
C ASN A 63 29.50 47.37 2.40
N GLN A 64 28.21 47.07 2.62
CA GLN A 64 27.61 45.76 2.38
C GLN A 64 27.96 45.19 0.99
N ILE A 65 27.93 46.00 -0.08
CA ILE A 65 28.12 45.52 -1.46
C ILE A 65 29.62 45.52 -1.87
N SER A 66 30.54 45.83 -0.95
CA SER A 66 31.98 45.80 -1.23
C SER A 66 32.51 44.36 -1.33
N MET A 67 32.55 43.84 -2.57
CA MET A 67 33.04 42.47 -2.85
C MET A 67 34.48 42.22 -2.38
N LYS A 68 35.31 43.28 -2.31
CA LYS A 68 36.70 43.19 -1.84
C LYS A 68 36.77 42.84 -0.34
N ASP A 69 35.80 43.29 0.44
CA ASP A 69 35.77 43.14 1.90
C ASP A 69 34.98 41.91 2.36
N TRP A 70 34.24 41.27 1.45
CA TRP A 70 33.43 40.07 1.72
C TRP A 70 34.21 38.90 2.35
N PRO A 71 35.44 38.56 1.93
CA PRO A 71 36.19 37.47 2.55
C PRO A 71 36.45 37.70 4.05
N GLU A 72 36.83 38.92 4.43
CA GLU A 72 37.08 39.28 5.83
C GLU A 72 35.78 39.31 6.63
N MET A 73 34.73 39.91 6.05
CA MET A 73 33.41 39.98 6.68
C MET A 73 32.80 38.60 6.91
N LYS A 74 32.97 37.67 5.96
CA LYS A 74 32.53 36.28 6.15
C LYS A 74 33.22 35.62 7.33
N LYS A 75 34.53 35.82 7.46
CA LYS A 75 35.29 35.27 8.59
C LYS A 75 34.77 35.84 9.91
N LYS A 76 34.57 37.16 9.97
CA LYS A 76 34.01 37.83 11.16
C LYS A 76 32.63 37.30 11.53
N PHE A 77 31.74 37.11 10.56
CA PHE A 77 30.41 36.55 10.81
C PHE A 77 30.49 35.10 11.27
N ALA A 78 31.33 34.27 10.62
CA ALA A 78 31.54 32.88 11.02
C ALA A 78 32.04 32.78 12.47
N ASP A 79 33.01 33.63 12.86
CA ASP A 79 33.54 33.67 14.22
C ASP A 79 32.49 34.10 15.25
N ILE A 80 31.52 34.93 14.87
CA ILE A 80 30.41 35.32 15.75
C ILE A 80 29.40 34.19 15.86
N PHE A 81 28.92 33.65 14.74
CA PHE A 81 27.95 32.55 14.74
C PHE A 81 28.46 31.31 15.48
N ALA A 82 29.76 31.03 15.44
CA ALA A 82 30.39 29.94 16.18
C ALA A 82 30.36 30.11 17.71
N LYS A 83 30.01 31.29 18.26
CA LYS A 83 29.99 31.55 19.72
C LYS A 83 28.70 31.11 20.42
N LYS A 84 27.62 30.87 19.69
CA LYS A 84 26.32 30.46 20.25
C LYS A 84 25.77 29.24 19.53
N THR A 85 24.91 28.50 20.21
CA THR A 85 24.20 27.35 19.67
C THR A 85 23.13 27.78 18.66
N LYS A 86 22.69 26.86 17.80
CA LYS A 86 21.58 27.09 16.87
C LYS A 86 20.32 27.60 17.59
N ALA A 87 19.99 27.04 18.75
CA ALA A 87 18.81 27.42 19.53
C ALA A 87 18.88 28.85 20.08
N GLU A 88 20.05 29.28 20.57
CA GLU A 88 20.25 30.66 21.03
C GLU A 88 20.16 31.66 19.89
N TRP A 89 20.70 31.34 18.71
CA TRP A 89 20.56 32.19 17.53
C TRP A 89 19.12 32.27 17.06
N CYS A 90 18.37 31.16 17.07
CA CYS A 90 16.93 31.20 16.81
C CYS A 90 16.25 32.19 17.76
N GLN A 91 16.50 32.15 19.07
CA GLN A 91 15.89 33.09 20.01
C GLN A 91 16.25 34.56 19.75
N ILE A 92 17.47 34.85 19.30
CA ILE A 92 17.92 36.22 19.01
C ILE A 92 17.21 36.78 17.79
N PHE A 93 17.02 35.95 16.76
CA PHE A 93 16.45 36.37 15.48
C PHE A 93 14.94 36.08 15.36
N ASP A 94 14.35 35.36 16.30
CA ASP A 94 12.91 35.08 16.33
C ASP A 94 12.11 36.37 16.41
N GLY A 95 11.09 36.49 15.57
CA GLY A 95 10.30 37.72 15.43
C GLY A 95 11.03 38.92 14.81
N THR A 96 12.22 38.73 14.24
CA THR A 96 12.92 39.79 13.48
C THR A 96 12.91 39.52 11.98
N ASP A 97 12.90 40.58 11.17
CA ASP A 97 13.02 40.48 9.71
C ASP A 97 14.49 40.40 9.25
N ALA A 98 15.42 39.90 10.08
CA ALA A 98 16.85 39.85 9.75
C ALA A 98 17.20 38.83 8.64
N CYS A 99 16.21 38.11 8.07
CA CYS A 99 16.40 37.05 7.08
C CYS A 99 17.43 35.99 7.51
N VAL A 100 17.39 35.61 8.80
CA VAL A 100 18.22 34.55 9.38
C VAL A 100 17.33 33.39 9.80
N THR A 101 17.66 32.18 9.37
CA THR A 101 16.86 30.97 9.67
C THR A 101 17.75 29.79 10.04
N PRO A 102 17.31 28.89 10.94
CA PRO A 102 18.06 27.67 11.21
C PRO A 102 18.02 26.74 10.00
N VAL A 103 19.16 26.11 9.71
CA VAL A 103 19.18 24.96 8.80
C VAL A 103 18.68 23.74 9.58
N LEU A 104 17.49 23.29 9.21
CA LEU A 104 16.81 22.18 9.87
C LEU A 104 17.23 20.83 9.27
N THR A 105 17.34 19.82 10.13
CA THR A 105 17.48 18.42 9.69
C THR A 105 16.14 17.87 9.19
N PHE A 106 16.15 16.76 8.44
CA PHE A 106 14.92 16.13 7.95
C PHE A 106 13.91 15.81 9.05
N GLU A 107 14.38 15.40 10.24
CA GLU A 107 13.51 15.12 11.38
C GLU A 107 12.89 16.41 11.95
N GLU A 108 13.70 17.44 12.17
CA GLU A 108 13.25 18.74 12.69
C GLU A 108 12.29 19.46 11.73
N VAL A 109 12.51 19.35 10.41
CA VAL A 109 11.69 19.96 9.37
C VAL A 109 10.22 19.56 9.52
N THR A 110 9.93 18.29 9.83
CA THR A 110 8.54 17.81 10.02
C THR A 110 7.87 18.37 11.28
N HIS A 111 8.66 18.82 12.25
CA HIS A 111 8.18 19.31 13.53
C HIS A 111 8.19 20.83 13.68
N HIS A 112 8.83 21.53 12.75
CA HIS A 112 8.91 22.99 12.74
C HIS A 112 7.52 23.63 12.62
N GLY A 113 7.25 24.66 13.44
CA GLY A 113 5.93 25.30 13.54
C GLY A 113 5.36 25.71 12.19
N HIS A 114 6.19 26.35 11.35
CA HIS A 114 5.78 26.77 10.01
C HIS A 114 5.30 25.62 9.11
N ASN A 115 5.92 24.44 9.19
CA ASN A 115 5.55 23.28 8.37
C ASN A 115 4.36 22.52 8.97
N LYS A 116 4.22 22.53 10.31
CA LYS A 116 3.05 22.00 11.01
C LYS A 116 1.80 22.81 10.68
N ASP A 117 1.88 24.13 10.78
CA ASP A 117 0.75 25.03 10.52
C ASP A 117 0.28 24.95 9.07
N ARG A 118 1.20 24.67 8.14
CA ARG A 118 0.90 24.49 6.71
C ARG A 118 0.53 23.05 6.32
N GLY A 119 0.64 22.09 7.24
CA GLY A 119 0.47 20.68 6.93
C GLY A 119 1.37 20.19 5.78
N SER A 120 2.59 20.73 5.68
CA SER A 120 3.48 20.49 4.52
C SER A 120 4.00 19.05 4.43
N PHE A 121 3.93 18.29 5.53
CA PHE A 121 4.35 16.89 5.58
C PHE A 121 3.19 16.00 5.99
N ILE A 122 2.95 14.95 5.20
CA ILE A 122 1.97 13.90 5.49
C ILE A 122 2.68 12.83 6.32
N THR A 123 2.28 12.65 7.58
CA THR A 123 2.75 11.54 8.42
C THR A 123 1.96 10.30 8.04
N ASP A 124 2.57 9.36 7.31
CA ASP A 124 1.91 8.19 6.71
C ASP A 124 1.58 7.07 7.73
N THR A 125 1.21 7.46 8.95
CA THR A 125 0.93 6.57 10.09
C THR A 125 -0.55 6.21 10.22
N GLU A 126 -1.46 6.87 9.50
CA GLU A 126 -2.89 6.76 9.80
C GLU A 126 -3.67 5.70 8.99
N GLN A 127 -3.11 5.06 7.94
CA GLN A 127 -3.88 4.10 7.13
C GLN A 127 -3.21 2.81 6.73
N ARG A 128 -1.98 2.52 7.17
CA ARG A 128 -1.36 1.25 6.79
C ARG A 128 -1.96 0.12 7.63
N PRO A 129 -2.46 -0.99 7.03
CA PRO A 129 -2.85 -2.16 7.81
C PRO A 129 -1.69 -2.56 8.72
N VAL A 130 -1.99 -2.97 9.95
CA VAL A 130 -1.01 -3.17 11.04
C VAL A 130 0.20 -4.00 10.59
N VAL A 131 -0.04 -5.01 9.76
CA VAL A 131 0.98 -5.90 9.20
C VAL A 131 1.88 -5.20 8.18
N GLY A 132 1.35 -4.27 7.38
CA GLY A 132 2.14 -3.45 6.44
C GLY A 132 3.11 -2.52 7.18
N SER A 133 2.63 -1.83 8.22
CA SER A 133 3.47 -0.98 9.07
C SER A 133 4.50 -1.80 9.87
N ALA A 134 4.10 -2.96 10.41
CA ALA A 134 5.02 -3.86 11.11
C ALA A 134 6.11 -4.42 10.17
N SER A 135 5.76 -4.72 8.91
CA SER A 135 6.72 -5.11 7.88
C SER A 135 7.68 -3.99 7.51
N ASP A 136 7.22 -2.74 7.44
CA ASP A 136 8.07 -1.60 7.07
C ASP A 136 9.12 -1.26 8.14
N HIS A 137 8.87 -1.62 9.41
CA HIS A 137 9.79 -1.36 10.53
C HIS A 137 10.69 -2.56 10.88
N CYS A 138 10.68 -3.64 10.10
CA CYS A 138 11.51 -4.81 10.38
C CYS A 138 13.00 -4.52 10.19
N ARG A 139 13.82 -4.82 11.21
CA ARG A 139 15.30 -4.67 11.18
C ARG A 139 16.04 -6.00 11.05
N ALA A 140 15.38 -7.05 10.55
CA ALA A 140 16.00 -8.37 10.45
C ALA A 140 17.18 -8.38 9.46
N ARG A 141 18.19 -9.20 9.75
CA ARG A 141 19.38 -9.38 8.89
C ARG A 141 19.06 -9.97 7.52
N TRP A 142 17.89 -10.59 7.37
CA TRP A 142 17.40 -11.19 6.13
C TRP A 142 16.60 -10.25 5.22
N GLY A 143 16.53 -8.96 5.57
CA GLY A 143 15.80 -7.95 4.80
C GLY A 143 14.55 -7.44 5.52
N ARG A 144 13.93 -6.41 4.96
CA ARG A 144 12.80 -5.69 5.57
C ARG A 144 11.48 -6.47 5.43
N ARG A 145 11.21 -7.05 4.26
CA ARG A 145 9.88 -7.63 3.97
C ARG A 145 9.88 -9.16 3.96
N ARG A 146 11.01 -9.79 3.61
CA ARG A 146 11.15 -11.25 3.56
C ARG A 146 10.74 -12.01 4.84
N PRO A 147 11.10 -11.57 6.06
CA PRO A 147 10.73 -12.31 7.28
C PRO A 147 9.21 -12.36 7.50
N TYR A 148 8.50 -11.29 7.15
CA TYR A 148 7.05 -11.21 7.25
C TYR A 148 6.37 -12.08 6.20
N ILE A 149 6.81 -12.01 4.94
CA ILE A 149 6.29 -12.86 3.86
C ILE A 149 6.53 -14.34 4.18
N LEU A 150 7.72 -14.68 4.70
CA LEU A 150 8.05 -16.04 5.11
C LEU A 150 7.18 -16.51 6.29
N SER A 151 7.01 -15.67 7.32
CA SER A 151 6.18 -15.99 8.48
C SER A 151 4.72 -16.23 8.08
N LEU A 152 4.15 -15.34 7.26
CA LEU A 152 2.78 -15.48 6.74
C LEU A 152 2.66 -16.70 5.84
N GLY A 153 3.69 -17.00 5.05
CA GLY A 153 3.74 -18.19 4.20
C GLY A 153 3.76 -19.50 4.97
N LEU A 154 4.59 -19.58 6.01
CA LEU A 154 4.63 -20.74 6.90
C LEU A 154 3.31 -20.91 7.65
N MET A 155 2.71 -19.79 8.09
CA MET A 155 1.40 -19.76 8.72
C MET A 155 0.31 -20.25 7.75
N MET A 156 0.38 -19.89 6.47
CA MET A 156 -0.54 -20.37 5.43
C MET A 156 -0.40 -21.88 5.19
N LEU A 157 0.83 -22.40 5.12
CA LEU A 157 1.09 -23.84 5.02
C LEU A 157 0.57 -24.60 6.26
N LEU A 158 0.80 -24.06 7.46
CA LEU A 158 0.30 -24.65 8.71
C LEU A 158 -1.24 -24.64 8.76
N GLY A 159 -1.88 -23.53 8.41
CA GLY A 159 -3.32 -23.41 8.35
C GLY A 159 -3.94 -24.40 7.37
N MET A 160 -3.35 -24.53 6.16
CA MET A 160 -3.78 -25.49 5.15
C MET A 160 -3.60 -26.94 5.62
N ALA A 161 -2.50 -27.26 6.30
CA ALA A 161 -2.27 -28.60 6.86
C ALA A 161 -3.32 -28.95 7.93
N MET A 162 -3.62 -28.03 8.84
CA MET A 162 -4.65 -28.21 9.88
C MET A 162 -6.06 -28.29 9.29
N TYR A 163 -6.35 -27.50 8.27
CA TYR A 163 -7.65 -27.48 7.59
C TYR A 163 -7.93 -28.80 6.86
N LEU A 164 -7.05 -29.21 5.94
CA LEU A 164 -7.27 -30.38 5.07
C LEU A 164 -6.99 -31.72 5.77
N ASN A 165 -6.18 -31.75 6.83
CA ASN A 165 -5.80 -32.98 7.54
C ASN A 165 -6.25 -33.01 9.01
N GLY A 166 -7.24 -32.17 9.40
CA GLY A 166 -7.66 -32.03 10.80
C GLY A 166 -8.05 -33.36 11.47
N ASP A 167 -8.81 -34.22 10.78
CA ASP A 167 -9.18 -35.53 11.32
C ASP A 167 -7.95 -36.46 11.46
N ALA A 168 -7.04 -36.47 10.50
CA ALA A 168 -5.82 -37.28 10.56
C ALA A 168 -4.89 -36.84 11.70
N ILE A 169 -4.73 -35.53 11.91
CA ILE A 169 -3.91 -34.95 12.98
C ILE A 169 -4.49 -35.31 14.36
N ILE A 170 -5.81 -35.17 14.54
CA ILE A 170 -6.45 -35.46 15.83
C ILE A 170 -6.55 -36.96 16.09
N SER A 171 -6.75 -37.77 15.06
CA SER A 171 -6.69 -39.24 15.14
C SER A 171 -5.36 -39.74 15.71
N ALA A 172 -4.25 -39.04 15.43
CA ALA A 172 -2.93 -39.36 15.95
C ALA A 172 -2.70 -38.83 17.39
N LEU A 173 -3.36 -37.73 17.78
CA LEU A 173 -3.15 -37.08 19.08
C LEU A 173 -4.08 -37.58 20.19
N ILE A 174 -5.32 -37.94 19.87
CA ILE A 174 -6.38 -38.23 20.85
C ILE A 174 -6.96 -39.62 20.60
N ALA A 175 -6.76 -40.51 21.58
CA ALA A 175 -7.31 -41.88 21.53
C ALA A 175 -8.79 -41.97 21.95
N ASP A 176 -9.35 -40.94 22.60
CA ASP A 176 -10.73 -40.95 23.10
C ASP A 176 -11.77 -40.70 21.98
N PRO A 177 -12.58 -41.71 21.60
CA PRO A 177 -13.50 -41.62 20.47
C PRO A 177 -14.63 -40.61 20.66
N ARG A 178 -14.98 -40.25 21.91
CA ARG A 178 -16.06 -39.26 22.16
C ARG A 178 -15.59 -37.82 21.96
N ARG A 179 -14.31 -37.55 22.24
CA ARG A 179 -13.72 -36.21 22.11
C ARG A 179 -13.17 -35.95 20.71
N LYS A 180 -12.82 -37.01 19.99
CA LYS A 180 -12.27 -36.97 18.64
C LYS A 180 -13.01 -36.03 17.67
N PRO A 181 -14.34 -36.11 17.45
CA PRO A 181 -15.01 -35.23 16.49
C PRO A 181 -15.00 -33.76 16.91
N ILE A 182 -15.12 -33.48 18.21
CA ILE A 182 -15.12 -32.10 18.75
C ILE A 182 -13.77 -31.43 18.49
N TRP A 183 -12.67 -32.15 18.77
CA TRP A 183 -11.32 -31.65 18.51
C TRP A 183 -10.97 -31.58 17.03
N ALA A 184 -11.47 -32.50 16.21
CA ALA A 184 -11.31 -32.46 14.75
C ALA A 184 -11.96 -31.20 14.16
N ILE A 185 -13.22 -30.91 14.51
CA ILE A 185 -13.91 -29.68 14.07
C ILE A 185 -13.17 -28.44 14.57
N SER A 186 -12.72 -28.44 15.83
CA SER A 186 -12.03 -27.30 16.42
C SER A 186 -10.70 -27.00 15.72
N ILE A 187 -9.89 -28.03 15.44
CA ILE A 187 -8.59 -27.83 14.79
C ILE A 187 -8.74 -27.42 13.32
N THR A 188 -9.72 -27.99 12.62
CA THR A 188 -10.05 -27.61 11.24
C THR A 188 -10.51 -26.15 11.19
N MET A 189 -11.36 -25.72 12.14
CA MET A 189 -11.82 -24.33 12.21
C MET A 189 -10.67 -23.35 12.50
N ILE A 190 -9.76 -23.69 13.42
CA ILE A 190 -8.55 -22.90 13.66
C ILE A 190 -7.69 -22.84 12.39
N GLY A 191 -7.54 -23.96 11.69
CA GLY A 191 -6.80 -24.05 10.43
C GLY A 191 -7.37 -23.13 9.35
N VAL A 192 -8.70 -23.11 9.17
CA VAL A 192 -9.38 -22.21 8.23
C VAL A 192 -9.10 -20.75 8.56
N VAL A 193 -9.31 -20.34 9.81
CA VAL A 193 -9.08 -18.96 10.24
C VAL A 193 -7.62 -18.56 10.04
N LEU A 194 -6.68 -19.45 10.36
CA LEU A 194 -5.24 -19.19 10.21
C LEU A 194 -4.84 -19.06 8.74
N PHE A 195 -5.38 -19.94 7.88
CA PHE A 195 -5.14 -19.93 6.44
C PHE A 195 -5.71 -18.66 5.79
N ASP A 196 -6.96 -18.32 6.09
CA ASP A 196 -7.66 -17.14 5.56
C ASP A 196 -6.96 -15.84 5.99
N PHE A 197 -6.63 -15.73 7.28
CA PHE A 197 -5.84 -14.61 7.80
C PHE A 197 -4.45 -14.53 7.14
N ALA A 198 -3.77 -15.64 6.90
CA ALA A 198 -2.49 -15.62 6.21
C ALA A 198 -2.62 -15.14 4.76
N ALA A 199 -3.60 -15.65 4.04
CA ALA A 199 -3.85 -15.36 2.63
C ALA A 199 -4.22 -13.89 2.40
N ASP A 200 -5.05 -13.31 3.26
CA ASP A 200 -5.45 -11.90 3.14
C ASP A 200 -4.31 -10.93 3.46
N PHE A 201 -3.51 -11.24 4.49
CA PHE A 201 -2.49 -10.32 4.98
C PHE A 201 -1.16 -10.41 4.22
N ILE A 202 -0.91 -11.47 3.45
CA ILE A 202 0.33 -11.61 2.65
C ILE A 202 0.35 -10.71 1.41
N ASP A 203 -0.82 -10.34 0.88
CA ASP A 203 -0.95 -9.53 -0.33
C ASP A 203 -0.33 -8.13 -0.18
N GLY A 204 -0.55 -7.48 0.97
CA GLY A 204 0.00 -6.15 1.27
C GLY A 204 1.53 -6.09 1.20
N PRO A 205 2.26 -6.90 1.99
CA PRO A 205 3.71 -7.01 1.93
C PRO A 205 4.25 -7.39 0.55
N ILE A 206 3.57 -8.29 -0.19
CA ILE A 206 3.98 -8.68 -1.55
C ILE A 206 3.90 -7.49 -2.53
N LYS A 207 2.79 -6.74 -2.52
CA LYS A 207 2.62 -5.54 -3.35
C LYS A 207 3.63 -4.45 -3.00
N ALA A 208 3.88 -4.26 -1.71
CA ALA A 208 4.86 -3.29 -1.26
C ALA A 208 6.30 -3.71 -1.62
N TYR A 209 6.60 -5.01 -1.58
CA TYR A 209 7.87 -5.56 -2.08
C TYR A 209 8.04 -5.32 -3.58
N LEU A 210 7.00 -5.55 -4.38
CA LEU A 210 6.99 -5.23 -5.81
C LEU A 210 7.32 -3.76 -6.07
N PHE A 211 6.74 -2.83 -5.31
CA PHE A 211 6.99 -1.40 -5.48
C PHE A 211 8.37 -0.93 -5.03
N ASP A 212 8.99 -1.62 -4.08
CA ASP A 212 10.35 -1.33 -3.65
C ASP A 212 11.39 -1.77 -4.68
N VAL A 213 11.14 -2.90 -5.36
CA VAL A 213 12.05 -3.47 -6.37
C VAL A 213 11.88 -2.77 -7.73
N CYS A 214 10.65 -2.44 -8.13
CA CYS A 214 10.38 -1.89 -9.46
C CYS A 214 10.71 -0.40 -9.57
N THR A 215 11.40 -0.03 -10.66
CA THR A 215 11.57 1.36 -11.10
C THR A 215 10.23 2.03 -11.35
N HIS A 216 10.15 3.37 -11.19
CA HIS A 216 8.88 4.11 -11.35
C HIS A 216 8.11 3.84 -12.66
N ARG A 217 8.81 3.57 -13.77
CA ARG A 217 8.21 3.20 -15.06
C ARG A 217 7.68 1.76 -15.12
N ASP A 218 8.23 0.86 -14.30
CA ASP A 218 7.91 -0.57 -14.33
C ASP A 218 6.84 -0.96 -13.30
N LYS A 219 6.52 -0.09 -12.33
CA LYS A 219 5.52 -0.35 -11.28
C LYS A 219 4.14 -0.72 -11.85
N GLU A 220 3.70 -0.02 -12.90
CA GLU A 220 2.43 -0.31 -13.57
C GLU A 220 2.45 -1.69 -14.25
N ARG A 221 3.55 -2.02 -14.94
CA ARG A 221 3.74 -3.33 -15.60
C ARG A 221 3.78 -4.45 -14.56
N GLY A 222 4.46 -4.23 -13.44
CA GLY A 222 4.51 -5.17 -12.32
C GLY A 222 3.12 -5.46 -11.75
N LEU A 223 2.28 -4.43 -11.58
CA LEU A 223 0.92 -4.60 -11.07
C LEU A 223 0.04 -5.43 -12.02
N HIS A 224 0.21 -5.27 -13.34
CA HIS A 224 -0.47 -6.11 -14.33
C HIS A 224 -0.04 -7.58 -14.26
N TYR A 225 1.27 -7.85 -14.12
CA TYR A 225 1.73 -9.23 -13.93
C TYR A 225 1.22 -9.84 -12.64
N HIS A 226 1.20 -9.07 -11.54
CA HIS A 226 0.61 -9.50 -10.28
C HIS A 226 -0.86 -9.92 -10.47
N ALA A 227 -1.69 -9.08 -11.11
CA ALA A 227 -3.09 -9.42 -11.37
C ALA A 227 -3.26 -10.67 -12.26
N LEU A 228 -2.42 -10.83 -13.30
CA LEU A 228 -2.40 -12.00 -14.17
C LEU A 228 -2.09 -13.28 -13.39
N PHE A 229 -1.03 -13.27 -12.57
CA PHE A 229 -0.65 -14.44 -11.77
C PHE A 229 -1.67 -14.77 -10.68
N THR A 230 -2.33 -13.77 -10.09
CA THR A 230 -3.45 -14.00 -9.16
C THR A 230 -4.62 -14.69 -9.88
N GLY A 231 -4.97 -14.27 -11.10
CA GLY A 231 -6.02 -14.92 -11.89
C GLY A 231 -5.67 -16.35 -12.30
N LEU A 232 -4.41 -16.61 -12.69
CA LEU A 232 -3.93 -17.95 -13.03
C LEU A 232 -3.86 -18.86 -11.79
N GLY A 233 -3.41 -18.34 -10.65
CA GLY A 233 -3.43 -19.06 -9.37
C GLY A 233 -4.85 -19.42 -8.94
N GLY A 234 -5.81 -18.50 -9.08
CA GLY A 234 -7.22 -18.78 -8.85
C GLY A 234 -7.77 -19.88 -9.76
N ALA A 235 -7.43 -19.85 -11.05
CA ALA A 235 -7.85 -20.89 -12.00
C ALA A 235 -7.27 -22.27 -11.63
N LEU A 236 -5.99 -22.35 -11.26
CA LEU A 236 -5.36 -23.59 -10.80
C LEU A 236 -5.99 -24.11 -9.50
N GLY A 237 -6.32 -23.21 -8.56
CA GLY A 237 -7.02 -23.57 -7.32
C GLY A 237 -8.40 -24.16 -7.58
N TYR A 238 -9.21 -23.52 -8.43
CA TYR A 238 -10.52 -24.04 -8.80
C TYR A 238 -10.42 -25.34 -9.60
N LEU A 239 -9.43 -25.48 -10.49
CA LEU A 239 -9.18 -26.71 -11.23
C LEU A 239 -8.87 -27.88 -10.29
N LEU A 240 -8.10 -27.64 -9.23
CA LEU A 240 -7.78 -28.67 -8.23
C LEU A 240 -9.04 -29.19 -7.52
N GLY A 241 -10.03 -28.33 -7.26
CA GLY A 241 -11.33 -28.74 -6.69
C GLY A 241 -12.30 -29.33 -7.71
N ALA A 242 -12.07 -29.11 -9.00
CA ALA A 242 -12.96 -29.56 -10.08
C ALA A 242 -12.63 -30.96 -10.61
N ILE A 243 -11.47 -31.50 -10.24
CA ILE A 243 -11.01 -32.85 -10.60
C ILE A 243 -11.47 -33.82 -9.51
N ASP A 244 -12.15 -34.88 -9.92
CA ASP A 244 -12.48 -36.03 -9.08
C ASP A 244 -11.20 -36.86 -8.85
N TRP A 245 -10.59 -36.68 -7.68
CA TRP A 245 -9.35 -37.36 -7.35
C TRP A 245 -9.57 -38.79 -6.86
N ALA A 246 -10.77 -39.13 -6.36
CA ALA A 246 -11.10 -40.47 -5.87
C ALA A 246 -11.03 -41.53 -6.97
N HIS A 247 -11.36 -41.15 -8.21
CA HIS A 247 -11.31 -42.07 -9.36
C HIS A 247 -9.92 -42.18 -10.02
N LEU A 248 -9.01 -41.24 -9.78
CA LEU A 248 -7.64 -41.32 -10.30
C LEU A 248 -6.73 -42.21 -9.43
N GLU A 249 -5.74 -42.87 -10.06
CA GLU A 249 -4.75 -43.69 -9.35
C GLU A 249 -3.97 -42.90 -8.28
N LEU A 250 -3.82 -41.59 -8.47
CA LEU A 250 -3.17 -40.71 -7.51
C LEU A 250 -3.95 -40.59 -6.19
N GLY A 251 -5.28 -40.60 -6.24
CA GLY A 251 -6.13 -40.61 -5.05
C GLY A 251 -6.01 -41.93 -4.28
N ARG A 252 -5.85 -43.05 -4.99
CA ARG A 252 -5.54 -44.34 -4.35
C ARG A 252 -4.16 -44.38 -3.71
N LEU A 253 -3.18 -43.70 -4.29
CA LEU A 253 -1.81 -43.63 -3.77
C LEU A 253 -1.70 -42.78 -2.51
N LEU A 254 -2.34 -41.61 -2.50
CA LEU A 254 -2.25 -40.62 -1.41
C LEU A 254 -3.33 -40.78 -0.34
N GLY A 255 -4.35 -41.64 -0.56
CA GLY A 255 -5.34 -42.04 0.43
C GLY A 255 -6.68 -41.35 0.26
N THR A 256 -6.73 -40.02 0.47
CA THR A 256 -7.96 -39.22 0.41
C THR A 256 -7.85 -38.06 -0.57
N GLU A 257 -8.97 -37.60 -1.12
CA GLU A 257 -9.00 -36.46 -2.06
C GLU A 257 -8.41 -35.18 -1.43
N PHE A 258 -8.73 -34.91 -0.16
CA PHE A 258 -8.20 -33.76 0.58
C PHE A 258 -6.66 -33.79 0.72
N GLN A 259 -6.07 -34.98 0.85
CA GLN A 259 -4.61 -35.14 0.92
C GLN A 259 -3.95 -34.87 -0.44
N VAL A 260 -4.59 -35.26 -1.53
CA VAL A 260 -4.12 -34.95 -2.89
C VAL A 260 -4.16 -33.43 -3.13
N MET A 261 -5.27 -32.78 -2.75
CA MET A 261 -5.40 -31.33 -2.85
C MET A 261 -4.33 -30.62 -2.00
N PHE A 262 -4.14 -31.06 -0.75
CA PHE A 262 -3.08 -30.54 0.13
C PHE A 262 -1.70 -30.69 -0.50
N PHE A 263 -1.37 -31.85 -1.07
CA PHE A 263 -0.08 -32.12 -1.67
C PHE A 263 0.23 -31.13 -2.81
N PHE A 264 -0.67 -30.97 -3.77
CA PHE A 264 -0.47 -30.07 -4.90
C PHE A 264 -0.44 -28.60 -4.47
N SER A 265 -1.36 -28.18 -3.59
CA SER A 265 -1.39 -26.81 -3.08
C SER A 265 -0.12 -26.47 -2.27
N SER A 266 0.33 -27.38 -1.40
CA SER A 266 1.56 -27.23 -0.63
C SER A 266 2.80 -27.22 -1.52
N LEU A 267 2.85 -28.06 -2.55
CA LEU A 267 3.95 -28.10 -3.51
C LEU A 267 4.09 -26.79 -4.27
N VAL A 268 2.99 -26.30 -4.87
CA VAL A 268 2.96 -25.02 -5.60
C VAL A 268 3.35 -23.89 -4.67
N LEU A 269 2.78 -23.84 -3.46
CA LEU A 269 3.06 -22.79 -2.50
C LEU A 269 4.53 -22.78 -2.05
N THR A 270 5.09 -23.96 -1.79
CA THR A 270 6.50 -24.12 -1.41
C THR A 270 7.44 -23.69 -2.54
N LEU A 271 7.15 -24.09 -3.79
CA LEU A 271 7.91 -23.67 -4.97
C LEU A 271 7.86 -22.14 -5.14
N CYS A 272 6.69 -21.53 -5.03
CA CYS A 272 6.53 -20.08 -5.08
C CYS A 272 7.33 -19.37 -3.98
N PHE A 273 7.32 -19.90 -2.74
CA PHE A 273 8.13 -19.34 -1.65
C PHE A 273 9.64 -19.47 -1.90
N ILE A 274 10.10 -20.63 -2.39
CA ILE A 274 11.51 -20.83 -2.73
C ILE A 274 11.93 -19.83 -3.81
N ILE A 275 11.15 -19.71 -4.88
CA ILE A 275 11.42 -18.73 -5.96
C ILE A 275 11.46 -17.31 -5.38
N HIS A 276 10.51 -16.94 -4.52
CA HIS A 276 10.49 -15.62 -3.89
C HIS A 276 11.75 -15.35 -3.05
N LEU A 277 12.16 -16.32 -2.22
CA LEU A 277 13.34 -16.19 -1.36
C LEU A 277 14.65 -16.15 -2.16
N CYS A 278 14.73 -16.85 -3.29
CA CYS A 278 15.93 -16.95 -4.11
C CYS A 278 16.05 -15.88 -5.21
N SER A 279 14.97 -15.20 -5.60
CA SER A 279 14.95 -14.35 -6.80
C SER A 279 15.73 -13.04 -6.67
N ILE A 280 15.54 -12.26 -5.60
CA ILE A 280 16.15 -10.92 -5.48
C ILE A 280 16.76 -10.69 -4.09
N PRO A 281 18.09 -10.52 -3.95
CA PRO A 281 18.71 -10.30 -2.65
C PRO A 281 18.23 -8.97 -2.02
N GLU A 282 17.59 -9.03 -0.85
CA GLU A 282 17.24 -7.83 -0.07
C GLU A 282 18.45 -7.36 0.74
N ALA A 283 18.72 -6.05 0.70
CA ALA A 283 19.63 -5.42 1.65
C ALA A 283 18.88 -5.11 2.97
N PRO A 284 19.42 -5.45 4.14
CA PRO A 284 18.83 -5.05 5.41
C PRO A 284 18.87 -3.54 5.56
N LEU A 285 17.89 -2.97 6.28
CA LEU A 285 17.91 -1.57 6.68
C LEU A 285 19.13 -1.35 7.59
N ARG A 286 20.22 -0.79 7.06
CA ARG A 286 21.42 -0.50 7.84
C ARG A 286 21.22 0.79 8.61
N ASP A 287 21.40 0.74 9.93
CA ASP A 287 21.63 1.93 10.73
C ASP A 287 23.00 2.50 10.34
N VAL A 288 23.01 3.56 9.54
CA VAL A 288 24.25 4.27 9.13
C VAL A 288 25.08 4.73 10.34
N ALA A 289 24.49 4.77 11.54
CA ALA A 289 25.13 5.20 12.77
C ALA A 289 26.02 4.16 13.49
N LYS A 290 25.97 2.85 13.15
CA LYS A 290 26.63 1.79 13.95
C LYS A 290 27.92 1.19 13.36
N ASP A 291 28.22 1.41 12.09
CA ASP A 291 29.30 0.68 11.38
C ASP A 291 30.53 1.56 11.01
N ILE A 292 30.89 2.54 11.85
CA ILE A 292 32.07 3.38 11.63
C ILE A 292 33.21 2.85 12.53
N PRO A 293 34.30 2.30 11.97
CA PRO A 293 35.46 1.90 12.77
C PRO A 293 36.13 3.14 13.40
N PRO A 294 36.72 3.04 14.60
CA PRO A 294 37.45 4.15 15.20
C PRO A 294 38.81 4.26 14.49
N GLN A 295 38.97 5.21 13.57
CA GLN A 295 40.28 5.56 13.02
C GLN A 295 40.70 6.95 13.46
N GLN A 296 41.88 6.96 14.06
CA GLN A 296 42.59 8.08 14.67
C GLN A 296 42.73 9.28 13.74
N ALA A 297 42.61 10.48 14.32
CA ALA A 297 42.96 11.74 13.69
C ALA A 297 44.41 11.73 13.16
N PRO A 298 44.64 12.29 11.95
CA PRO A 298 45.76 13.20 11.81
C PRO A 298 45.44 14.44 10.92
N GLN A 299 45.71 15.61 11.52
CA GLN A 299 46.45 16.78 10.99
C GLN A 299 46.21 17.29 9.56
N ASP A 300 45.75 18.55 9.51
CA ASP A 300 46.08 19.62 8.55
C ASP A 300 46.31 19.23 7.08
N LEU A 301 45.31 19.50 6.24
CA LEU A 301 45.46 19.57 4.79
C LEU A 301 44.99 20.93 4.28
N ALA A 302 45.98 21.76 3.98
CA ALA A 302 45.86 23.04 3.31
C ALA A 302 45.13 22.92 1.97
N LEU A 303 44.28 23.91 1.67
CA LEU A 303 43.70 24.10 0.35
C LEU A 303 44.82 24.32 -0.68
N SER A 304 44.94 23.41 -1.65
CA SER A 304 45.62 23.68 -2.91
C SER A 304 44.63 23.64 -4.06
N SER A 305 44.50 24.81 -4.70
CA SER A 305 43.88 25.04 -6.00
C SER A 305 44.53 24.17 -7.09
N ASP A 306 43.76 23.30 -7.73
CA ASP A 306 43.75 23.03 -9.19
C ASP A 306 43.16 21.64 -9.48
N LYS A 307 41.96 21.61 -10.05
CA LYS A 307 41.59 20.77 -11.20
C LYS A 307 40.13 20.95 -11.59
N MET A 308 39.95 21.36 -12.84
CA MET A 308 38.72 21.46 -13.61
C MET A 308 38.33 20.08 -14.20
N TYR A 309 37.06 19.97 -14.64
CA TYR A 309 36.37 18.85 -15.34
C TYR A 309 35.77 17.77 -14.43
N GLU A 310 34.55 17.23 -14.62
CA GLU A 310 33.60 17.26 -15.75
C GLU A 310 32.21 16.79 -15.27
N TYR A 311 31.12 17.27 -15.89
CA TYR A 311 29.77 16.74 -15.68
C TYR A 311 29.50 15.66 -16.74
N GLY A 312 29.32 14.40 -16.32
CA GLY A 312 28.93 13.31 -17.21
C GLY A 312 28.90 11.94 -16.55
N SER A 313 27.86 11.17 -16.87
CA SER A 313 27.63 9.73 -16.56
C SER A 313 27.22 9.35 -15.13
N ILE A 314 25.92 9.08 -14.95
CA ILE A 314 25.44 8.25 -13.84
C ILE A 314 25.55 6.80 -14.31
N GLU A 315 26.70 6.18 -14.04
CA GLU A 315 26.80 4.74 -13.83
C GLU A 315 27.61 4.46 -12.55
N LYS A 316 26.97 3.75 -11.61
CA LYS A 316 27.51 2.91 -10.53
C LYS A 316 28.66 3.46 -9.65
N VAL A 317 28.33 3.95 -8.45
CA VAL A 317 29.05 3.70 -7.17
C VAL A 317 28.01 3.83 -6.02
N LYS A 318 27.48 2.75 -5.42
CA LYS A 318 27.96 1.99 -4.24
C LYS A 318 28.32 2.83 -3.00
N ASN A 319 27.37 2.90 -2.06
CA ASN A 319 27.46 3.13 -0.60
C ASN A 319 28.49 4.10 0.00
N GLY A 320 27.96 4.99 0.85
CA GLY A 320 28.52 5.30 2.17
C GLY A 320 28.77 6.79 2.44
N TYR A 321 27.91 7.43 3.23
CA TYR A 321 28.34 8.55 4.09
C TYR A 321 27.61 8.52 5.42
N VAL A 322 28.46 8.52 6.43
CA VAL A 322 28.28 8.60 7.87
C VAL A 322 28.37 10.06 8.29
N ASN A 323 27.66 10.45 9.35
CA ASN A 323 28.16 11.48 10.26
C ASN A 323 27.71 11.17 11.69
N GLN A 324 28.69 11.13 12.59
CA GLN A 324 28.58 10.86 14.01
C GLN A 324 29.17 12.07 14.74
N GLU A 325 28.32 12.87 15.38
CA GLU A 325 28.73 13.77 16.48
C GLU A 325 27.48 14.22 17.24
N LEU A 326 27.11 13.45 18.28
CA LEU A 326 26.24 13.87 19.38
C LEU A 326 26.44 12.90 20.56
N VAL A 327 27.61 12.99 21.18
CA VAL A 327 27.82 12.54 22.56
C VAL A 327 28.25 13.77 23.33
N LEU A 328 27.29 14.45 23.95
CA LEU A 328 27.41 15.20 25.22
C LEU A 328 26.17 16.08 25.40
N GLN A 329 25.17 15.58 26.10
CA GLN A 329 24.70 16.14 27.37
C GLN A 329 23.39 15.46 27.78
N GLY A 330 23.45 14.81 28.94
CA GLY A 330 22.28 14.28 29.63
C GLY A 330 21.41 15.41 30.14
N GLY A 331 20.15 15.42 29.72
CA GLY A 331 19.06 16.16 30.34
C GLY A 331 17.86 15.23 30.44
N LYS A 332 17.48 14.87 31.67
CA LYS A 332 16.31 14.04 31.97
C LYS A 332 15.03 14.72 31.45
N THR A 333 14.42 14.18 30.39
CA THR A 333 13.00 14.43 30.08
C THR A 333 12.31 13.13 29.70
N LYS A 334 11.16 12.93 30.34
CA LYS A 334 10.31 11.74 30.46
C LYS A 334 10.14 10.93 29.17
N ASN A 335 10.15 9.60 29.34
CA ASN A 335 9.79 8.57 28.36
C ASN A 335 8.62 8.98 27.43
N PRO A 336 8.81 9.02 26.11
CA PRO A 336 7.73 8.88 25.14
C PRO A 336 7.66 7.41 24.69
N ALA A 337 7.37 6.50 25.63
CA ALA A 337 7.09 5.09 25.34
C ALA A 337 5.58 4.80 25.21
N GLU A 338 4.75 5.84 25.23
CA GLU A 338 3.30 5.72 25.07
C GLU A 338 2.81 6.72 24.02
N GLN A 339 3.13 6.46 22.75
CA GLN A 339 2.34 7.03 21.65
C GLN A 339 1.56 5.88 21.03
N THR A 340 0.35 5.73 21.56
CA THR A 340 -0.62 4.68 21.32
C THR A 340 -0.77 4.37 19.84
N GLN A 341 -0.20 3.23 19.45
CA GLN A 341 -0.52 2.43 18.28
C GLN A 341 -2.04 2.24 18.22
N ARG A 342 -2.75 3.11 17.48
CA ARG A 342 -4.22 3.10 17.44
C ARG A 342 -4.70 2.22 16.29
N THR A 343 -5.30 1.11 16.69
CA THR A 343 -6.07 0.16 15.88
C THR A 343 -7.07 0.89 14.96
N MET A 344 -7.20 0.45 13.70
CA MET A 344 -8.34 0.83 12.87
C MET A 344 -9.61 0.32 13.54
N THR A 345 -10.37 1.22 14.18
CA THR A 345 -11.68 0.90 14.76
C THR A 345 -12.78 1.22 13.73
N LEU A 346 -13.90 0.48 13.78
CA LEU A 346 -15.08 0.74 12.93
C LEU A 346 -15.53 2.22 12.99
N ARG A 347 -15.34 2.87 14.15
CA ARG A 347 -15.60 4.30 14.36
C ARG A 347 -14.67 5.21 13.54
N SER A 348 -13.42 4.81 13.36
CA SER A 348 -12.43 5.54 12.54
C SER A 348 -12.77 5.44 11.05
N LEU A 349 -13.16 4.25 10.59
CA LEU A 349 -13.58 4.00 9.21
C LEU A 349 -14.87 4.78 8.87
N LEU A 350 -15.86 4.78 9.76
CA LEU A 350 -17.08 5.59 9.64
C LEU A 350 -16.79 7.10 9.58
N ARG A 351 -15.82 7.56 10.38
CA ARG A 351 -15.39 8.97 10.37
C ARG A 351 -14.66 9.33 9.08
N ALA A 352 -13.79 8.45 8.59
CA ALA A 352 -13.10 8.60 7.31
C ALA A 352 -14.09 8.70 6.14
N LEU A 353 -15.09 7.81 6.10
CA LEU A 353 -16.17 7.85 5.10
C LEU A 353 -16.97 9.15 5.17
N ARG A 354 -17.28 9.64 6.37
CA ARG A 354 -18.05 10.87 6.55
C ARG A 354 -17.26 12.12 6.15
N SER A 355 -15.93 12.08 6.29
CA SER A 355 -15.03 13.17 5.89
C SER A 355 -14.74 13.24 4.39
N MET A 356 -15.12 12.22 3.61
CA MET A 356 -14.83 12.17 2.18
C MET A 356 -15.71 13.13 1.35
N PRO A 357 -15.16 13.70 0.26
CA PRO A 357 -15.95 14.41 -0.74
C PRO A 357 -17.07 13.52 -1.33
N PRO A 358 -18.17 14.10 -1.82
CA PRO A 358 -19.33 13.35 -2.31
C PRO A 358 -18.99 12.34 -3.42
N HIS A 359 -18.11 12.69 -4.37
CA HIS A 359 -17.72 11.81 -5.46
C HIS A 359 -16.95 10.56 -5.00
N TYR A 360 -16.04 10.69 -4.04
CA TYR A 360 -15.33 9.54 -3.45
C TYR A 360 -16.23 8.65 -2.61
N ARG A 361 -17.20 9.24 -1.88
CA ARG A 361 -18.19 8.47 -1.10
C ARG A 361 -19.08 7.62 -2.00
N CYS A 362 -19.57 8.18 -3.10
CA CYS A 362 -20.36 7.44 -4.07
C CYS A 362 -19.56 6.26 -4.63
N LEU A 363 -18.28 6.45 -4.95
CA LEU A 363 -17.43 5.36 -5.42
C LEU A 363 -17.26 4.25 -4.36
N CYS A 364 -17.03 4.59 -3.09
CA CYS A 364 -16.92 3.61 -2.00
C CYS A 364 -18.23 2.83 -1.78
N ILE A 365 -19.38 3.52 -1.80
CA ILE A 365 -20.70 2.88 -1.64
C ILE A 365 -20.97 1.94 -2.81
N SER A 366 -20.70 2.37 -4.04
CA SER A 366 -20.81 1.52 -5.21
C SER A 366 -19.92 0.29 -5.07
N HIS A 367 -18.66 0.47 -4.70
CA HIS A 367 -17.70 -0.63 -4.52
C HIS A 367 -18.17 -1.64 -3.46
N LEU A 368 -18.72 -1.16 -2.35
CA LEU A 368 -19.33 -1.99 -1.31
C LEU A 368 -20.49 -2.83 -1.86
N ILE A 369 -21.40 -2.21 -2.62
CA ILE A 369 -22.55 -2.89 -3.24
C ILE A 369 -22.07 -3.97 -4.21
N GLY A 370 -21.08 -3.67 -5.06
CA GLY A 370 -20.51 -4.62 -6.02
C GLY A 370 -19.88 -5.83 -5.36
N TRP A 371 -19.02 -5.61 -4.35
CA TRP A 371 -18.40 -6.70 -3.60
C TRP A 371 -19.43 -7.52 -2.83
N THR A 372 -20.47 -6.88 -2.29
CA THR A 372 -21.57 -7.59 -1.61
C THR A 372 -22.31 -8.52 -2.59
N ALA A 373 -22.63 -8.06 -3.80
CA ALA A 373 -23.28 -8.87 -4.83
C ALA A 373 -22.36 -9.98 -5.38
N PHE A 374 -21.08 -9.68 -5.58
CA PHE A 374 -20.13 -10.63 -6.12
C PHE A 374 -19.81 -11.75 -5.13
N LEU A 375 -19.53 -11.40 -3.87
CA LEU A 375 -19.20 -12.37 -2.82
C LEU A 375 -20.40 -13.24 -2.43
N SER A 376 -21.62 -12.67 -2.43
CA SER A 376 -22.81 -13.46 -2.12
C SER A 376 -23.00 -14.60 -3.11
N ASN A 377 -22.84 -14.32 -4.42
CA ASN A 377 -22.90 -15.34 -5.44
C ASN A 377 -21.70 -16.31 -5.35
N MET A 378 -20.47 -15.81 -5.24
CA MET A 378 -19.25 -16.65 -5.23
C MET A 378 -19.23 -17.67 -4.09
N LEU A 379 -19.66 -17.30 -2.88
CA LEU A 379 -19.60 -18.19 -1.71
C LEU A 379 -20.56 -19.37 -1.79
N PHE A 380 -21.74 -19.20 -2.39
CA PHE A 380 -22.77 -20.22 -2.49
C PHE A 380 -22.91 -20.80 -3.90
N PHE A 381 -22.08 -20.40 -4.85
CA PHE A 381 -22.22 -20.81 -6.24
C PHE A 381 -22.08 -22.32 -6.45
N THR A 382 -21.09 -22.94 -5.81
CA THR A 382 -20.88 -24.40 -5.89
C THR A 382 -22.02 -25.17 -5.23
N ASP A 383 -22.54 -24.65 -4.13
CA ASP A 383 -23.69 -25.21 -3.43
C ASP A 383 -24.99 -25.07 -4.24
N PHE A 384 -25.18 -23.92 -4.89
CA PHE A 384 -26.25 -23.69 -5.87
C PHE A 384 -26.16 -24.67 -7.05
N MET A 385 -24.96 -24.92 -7.58
CA MET A 385 -24.76 -25.89 -8.65
C MET A 385 -25.14 -27.31 -8.20
N GLY A 386 -24.71 -27.72 -6.99
CA GLY A 386 -25.05 -29.01 -6.39
C GLY A 386 -26.56 -29.20 -6.15
N GLN A 387 -27.19 -28.26 -5.45
CA GLN A 387 -28.58 -28.39 -5.00
C GLN A 387 -29.62 -28.05 -6.07
N ILE A 388 -29.40 -26.98 -6.83
CA ILE A 388 -30.45 -26.42 -7.70
C ILE A 388 -30.29 -26.89 -9.14
N VAL A 389 -29.05 -26.89 -9.66
CA VAL A 389 -28.80 -27.25 -11.06
C VAL A 389 -28.74 -28.77 -11.23
N TYR A 390 -28.09 -29.47 -10.29
CA TYR A 390 -27.97 -30.93 -10.32
C TYR A 390 -29.02 -31.66 -9.49
N HIS A 391 -29.82 -30.96 -8.68
CA HIS A 391 -30.85 -31.56 -7.81
C HIS A 391 -30.31 -32.60 -6.80
N GLY A 392 -29.08 -32.38 -6.30
CA GLY A 392 -28.50 -33.21 -5.24
C GLY A 392 -28.84 -32.71 -3.82
N ASP A 393 -28.72 -33.59 -2.83
CA ASP A 393 -28.92 -33.25 -1.42
C ASP A 393 -27.60 -33.31 -0.63
N PRO A 394 -27.12 -32.19 -0.05
CA PRO A 394 -25.91 -32.17 0.78
C PRO A 394 -26.07 -32.95 2.10
N TYR A 395 -27.30 -33.16 2.58
CA TYR A 395 -27.58 -33.88 3.83
C TYR A 395 -27.84 -35.37 3.62
N GLY A 396 -27.78 -35.83 2.36
CA GLY A 396 -27.89 -37.25 2.02
C GLY A 396 -26.77 -38.09 2.67
N ALA A 397 -27.06 -39.37 2.90
CA ALA A 397 -26.02 -40.31 3.33
C ALA A 397 -24.87 -40.33 2.31
N HIS A 398 -23.60 -40.41 2.74
CA HIS A 398 -22.45 -40.24 1.84
C HIS A 398 -22.36 -41.28 0.71
N ASN A 399 -23.04 -42.43 0.86
CA ASN A 399 -23.13 -43.47 -0.17
C ASN A 399 -24.44 -43.40 -0.98
N SER A 400 -25.28 -42.38 -0.79
CA SER A 400 -26.52 -42.21 -1.54
C SER A 400 -26.26 -41.62 -2.92
N THR A 401 -27.14 -41.93 -3.87
CA THR A 401 -27.11 -41.34 -5.21
C THR A 401 -27.30 -39.82 -5.17
N GLU A 402 -28.10 -39.32 -4.22
CA GLU A 402 -28.38 -37.89 -4.06
C GLU A 402 -27.15 -37.09 -3.63
N PHE A 403 -26.34 -37.65 -2.71
CA PHE A 403 -25.09 -37.04 -2.27
C PHE A 403 -24.02 -37.05 -3.37
N LEU A 404 -23.92 -38.14 -4.14
CA LEU A 404 -23.00 -38.22 -5.29
C LEU A 404 -23.39 -37.22 -6.40
N ILE A 405 -24.69 -37.03 -6.66
CA ILE A 405 -25.17 -36.02 -7.60
C ILE A 405 -24.84 -34.61 -7.10
N TYR A 406 -24.99 -34.34 -5.80
CA TYR A 406 -24.57 -33.08 -5.18
C TYR A 406 -23.07 -32.84 -5.37
N GLN A 407 -22.23 -33.82 -5.02
CA GLN A 407 -20.78 -33.75 -5.19
C GLN A 407 -20.39 -33.47 -6.64
N ARG A 408 -21.05 -34.14 -7.60
CA ARG A 408 -20.82 -33.89 -9.02
C ARG A 408 -21.20 -32.46 -9.44
N GLY A 409 -22.27 -31.93 -8.88
CA GLY A 409 -22.64 -30.52 -9.09
C GLY A 409 -21.61 -29.56 -8.50
N VAL A 410 -21.05 -29.85 -7.32
CA VAL A 410 -19.96 -29.06 -6.71
C VAL A 410 -18.72 -29.05 -7.61
N GLU A 411 -18.28 -30.19 -8.13
CA GLU A 411 -17.14 -30.30 -9.06
C GLU A 411 -17.35 -29.47 -10.34
N VAL A 412 -18.54 -29.55 -10.94
CA VAL A 412 -18.89 -28.76 -12.13
C VAL A 412 -19.01 -27.27 -11.79
N GLY A 413 -19.43 -26.94 -10.57
CA GLY A 413 -19.36 -25.58 -10.03
C GLY A 413 -17.93 -25.06 -9.98
N CYS A 414 -16.97 -25.87 -9.53
CA CYS A 414 -15.55 -25.52 -9.54
C CYS A 414 -15.01 -25.30 -10.97
N TRP A 415 -15.46 -26.10 -11.95
CA TRP A 415 -15.18 -25.81 -13.37
C TRP A 415 -15.71 -24.44 -13.82
N GLY A 416 -16.93 -24.08 -13.40
CA GLY A 416 -17.49 -22.75 -13.65
C GLY A 416 -16.66 -21.62 -13.04
N LEU A 417 -16.20 -21.78 -11.79
CA LEU A 417 -15.33 -20.80 -11.13
C LEU A 417 -13.95 -20.69 -11.78
N CYS A 418 -13.43 -21.78 -12.32
CA CYS A 418 -12.21 -21.79 -13.14
C CYS A 418 -12.39 -20.94 -14.41
N ILE A 419 -13.51 -21.12 -15.13
CA ILE A 419 -13.87 -20.30 -16.30
C ILE A 419 -13.93 -18.82 -15.92
N ASN A 420 -14.58 -18.49 -14.79
CA ASN A 420 -14.63 -17.15 -14.25
C ASN A 420 -13.22 -16.55 -14.03
N SER A 421 -12.30 -17.28 -13.39
CA SER A 421 -10.94 -16.79 -13.11
C SER A 421 -10.13 -16.58 -14.39
N MET A 422 -10.21 -17.51 -15.34
CA MET A 422 -9.55 -17.38 -16.65
C MET A 422 -10.10 -16.19 -17.43
N PHE A 423 -11.42 -16.03 -17.49
CA PHE A 423 -12.05 -14.93 -18.22
C PHE A 423 -11.79 -13.59 -17.54
N SER A 424 -11.78 -13.51 -16.21
CA SER A 424 -11.40 -12.31 -15.46
C SER A 424 -10.00 -11.81 -15.83
N SER A 425 -9.04 -12.74 -15.96
CA SER A 425 -7.67 -12.44 -16.37
C SER A 425 -7.61 -11.93 -17.82
N LEU A 426 -8.29 -12.59 -18.75
CA LEU A 426 -8.34 -12.17 -20.15
C LEU A 426 -9.03 -10.81 -20.31
N TYR A 427 -10.17 -10.63 -19.64
CA TYR A 427 -10.93 -9.37 -19.67
C TYR A 427 -10.11 -8.19 -19.16
N SER A 428 -9.28 -8.37 -18.13
CA SER A 428 -8.41 -7.30 -17.61
C SER A 428 -7.46 -6.73 -18.69
N TYR A 429 -7.02 -7.55 -19.65
CA TYR A 429 -6.26 -7.08 -20.80
C TYR A 429 -7.14 -6.33 -21.80
N PHE A 430 -8.32 -6.87 -22.12
CA PHE A 430 -9.29 -6.24 -23.02
C PHE A 430 -9.81 -4.89 -22.48
N GLN A 431 -9.89 -4.71 -21.16
CA GLN A 431 -10.29 -3.43 -20.56
C GLN A 431 -9.48 -2.26 -21.11
N LYS A 432 -8.18 -2.42 -21.38
CA LYS A 432 -7.35 -1.36 -21.97
C LYS A 432 -7.83 -0.90 -23.34
N VAL A 433 -8.37 -1.82 -24.14
CA VAL A 433 -8.92 -1.55 -25.47
C VAL A 433 -10.34 -0.99 -25.36
N LEU A 434 -11.10 -1.40 -24.36
CA LEU A 434 -12.47 -0.94 -24.13
C LEU A 434 -12.54 0.46 -23.51
N VAL A 435 -11.58 0.84 -22.66
CA VAL A 435 -11.58 2.13 -21.95
C VAL A 435 -11.71 3.34 -22.92
N PRO A 436 -10.98 3.42 -24.04
CA PRO A 436 -11.16 4.50 -25.01
C PRO A 436 -12.53 4.53 -25.70
N CYS A 437 -13.22 3.39 -25.82
CA CYS A 437 -14.50 3.30 -26.53
C CYS A 437 -15.70 3.62 -25.63
N ILE A 438 -15.69 3.12 -24.40
CA ILE A 438 -16.86 3.14 -23.50
C ILE A 438 -16.63 4.04 -22.26
N GLY A 439 -15.39 4.47 -22.03
CA GLY A 439 -14.98 5.20 -20.83
C GLY A 439 -14.91 4.31 -19.58
N LEU A 440 -14.22 4.80 -18.53
CA LEU A 440 -14.10 4.12 -17.24
C LEU A 440 -15.45 3.91 -16.55
N LYS A 441 -16.32 4.91 -16.58
CA LYS A 441 -17.68 4.82 -16.00
C LYS A 441 -18.55 3.81 -16.76
N GLY A 442 -18.49 3.80 -18.10
CA GLY A 442 -19.24 2.86 -18.93
C GLY A 442 -18.78 1.42 -18.69
N LEU A 443 -17.47 1.21 -18.55
CA LEU A 443 -16.91 -0.10 -18.19
C LEU A 443 -17.41 -0.57 -16.82
N TYR A 444 -17.45 0.33 -15.83
CA TYR A 444 -17.98 0.02 -14.50
C TYR A 444 -19.47 -0.35 -14.56
N PHE A 445 -20.27 0.44 -15.28
CA PHE A 445 -21.70 0.16 -15.49
C PHE A 445 -21.94 -1.19 -16.16
N MET A 446 -21.21 -1.49 -17.25
CA MET A 446 -21.35 -2.73 -18.00
C MET A 446 -21.02 -3.97 -17.13
N GLY A 447 -20.03 -3.87 -16.24
CA GLY A 447 -19.70 -4.96 -15.32
C GLY A 447 -20.88 -5.34 -14.42
N TYR A 448 -21.54 -4.36 -13.80
CA TYR A 448 -22.72 -4.60 -12.94
C TYR A 448 -23.91 -5.11 -13.74
N LEU A 449 -24.15 -4.52 -14.92
CA LEU A 449 -25.27 -4.92 -15.76
C LEU A 449 -25.14 -6.38 -16.22
N LEU A 450 -23.99 -6.75 -16.77
CA LEU A 450 -23.74 -8.10 -17.27
C LEU A 450 -23.79 -9.13 -16.13
N PHE A 451 -23.26 -8.80 -14.96
CA PHE A 451 -23.33 -9.68 -13.80
C PHE A 451 -24.76 -9.86 -13.28
N GLY A 452 -25.51 -8.75 -13.14
CA GLY A 452 -26.89 -8.78 -12.67
C GLY A 452 -27.79 -9.57 -13.61
N LEU A 453 -27.65 -9.36 -14.93
CA LEU A 453 -28.40 -10.12 -15.94
C LEU A 453 -27.98 -11.60 -15.97
N GLY A 454 -26.68 -11.89 -15.88
CA GLY A 454 -26.16 -13.27 -15.89
C GLY A 454 -26.62 -14.08 -14.68
N THR A 455 -26.45 -13.53 -13.47
CA THR A 455 -26.94 -14.16 -12.23
C THR A 455 -28.47 -14.28 -12.21
N GLY A 456 -29.19 -13.25 -12.66
CA GLY A 456 -30.65 -13.30 -12.79
C GLY A 456 -31.13 -14.39 -13.75
N PHE A 457 -30.46 -14.55 -14.90
CA PHE A 457 -30.74 -15.61 -15.86
C PHE A 457 -30.55 -17.00 -15.25
N ILE A 458 -29.42 -17.22 -14.57
CA ILE A 458 -29.12 -18.50 -13.88
C ILE A 458 -30.18 -18.81 -12.82
N GLY A 459 -30.60 -17.80 -12.04
CA GLY A 459 -31.62 -17.98 -11.00
C GLY A 459 -33.00 -18.35 -11.55
N LEU A 460 -33.35 -17.87 -12.75
CA LEU A 460 -34.64 -18.16 -13.40
C LEU A 460 -34.62 -19.47 -14.20
N PHE A 461 -33.49 -19.79 -14.83
CA PHE A 461 -33.32 -20.95 -15.70
C PHE A 461 -32.09 -21.77 -15.29
N PRO A 462 -32.19 -22.54 -14.19
CA PRO A 462 -31.07 -23.35 -13.70
C PRO A 462 -30.81 -24.52 -14.67
N ASN A 463 -29.85 -24.32 -15.56
CA ASN A 463 -29.36 -25.34 -16.50
C ASN A 463 -27.83 -25.35 -16.48
N VAL A 464 -27.23 -26.55 -16.50
CA VAL A 464 -25.77 -26.75 -16.44
C VAL A 464 -25.03 -25.92 -17.49
N TYR A 465 -25.39 -26.08 -18.77
CA TYR A 465 -24.67 -25.44 -19.87
C TYR A 465 -24.82 -23.91 -19.85
N SER A 466 -26.02 -23.44 -19.51
CA SER A 466 -26.27 -22.00 -19.38
C SER A 466 -25.49 -21.41 -18.21
N THR A 467 -25.49 -22.10 -17.07
CA THR A 467 -24.79 -21.64 -15.86
C THR A 467 -23.28 -21.55 -16.09
N LEU A 468 -22.69 -22.56 -16.74
CA LEU A 468 -21.27 -22.54 -17.11
C LEU A 468 -20.93 -21.41 -18.10
N ALA A 469 -21.78 -21.17 -19.11
CA ALA A 469 -21.57 -20.08 -20.04
C ALA A 469 -21.64 -18.70 -19.35
N MET A 470 -22.61 -18.52 -18.45
CA MET A 470 -22.79 -17.29 -17.69
C MET A 470 -21.68 -17.03 -16.65
N CYS A 471 -20.88 -18.04 -16.27
CA CYS A 471 -19.69 -17.84 -15.42
C CYS A 471 -18.64 -16.91 -16.06
N THR A 472 -18.63 -16.77 -17.39
CA THR A 472 -17.78 -15.77 -18.06
C THR A 472 -18.15 -14.34 -17.64
N LEU A 473 -19.43 -14.06 -17.42
CA LEU A 473 -19.93 -12.76 -16.96
C LEU A 473 -19.51 -12.47 -15.51
N PHE A 474 -19.31 -13.50 -14.69
CA PHE A 474 -18.74 -13.34 -13.35
C PHE A 474 -17.30 -12.84 -13.45
N GLY A 475 -16.56 -13.33 -14.44
CA GLY A 475 -15.18 -12.90 -14.69
C GLY A 475 -15.10 -11.43 -15.08
N VAL A 476 -16.06 -10.95 -15.88
CA VAL A 476 -16.21 -9.52 -16.22
C VAL A 476 -16.38 -8.68 -14.96
N MET A 477 -17.27 -9.09 -14.05
CA MET A 477 -17.52 -8.37 -12.81
C MET A 477 -16.30 -8.35 -11.89
N SER A 478 -15.70 -9.52 -11.65
CA SER A 478 -14.49 -9.69 -10.85
C SER A 478 -13.39 -8.73 -11.33
N SER A 479 -13.06 -8.79 -12.62
CA SER A 479 -12.04 -7.95 -13.24
C SER A 479 -12.38 -6.47 -13.13
N THR A 480 -13.66 -6.10 -13.32
CA THR A 480 -14.13 -4.71 -13.21
C THR A 480 -14.01 -4.16 -11.78
N LEU A 481 -14.37 -4.95 -10.76
CA LEU A 481 -14.24 -4.55 -9.37
C LEU A 481 -12.78 -4.36 -8.95
N TYR A 482 -11.86 -5.19 -9.45
CA TYR A 482 -10.44 -5.08 -9.11
C TYR A 482 -9.69 -3.94 -9.83
N THR A 483 -10.13 -3.49 -11.00
CA THR A 483 -9.37 -2.50 -11.79
C THR A 483 -9.99 -1.11 -11.83
N VAL A 484 -11.30 -1.02 -12.07
CA VAL A 484 -11.96 0.25 -12.43
C VAL A 484 -12.04 1.23 -11.26
N PRO A 485 -12.45 0.84 -10.03
CA PRO A 485 -12.52 1.74 -8.88
C PRO A 485 -11.16 2.35 -8.51
N PHE A 486 -10.08 1.57 -8.53
CA PHE A 486 -8.73 2.06 -8.23
C PHE A 486 -8.23 3.03 -9.31
N THR A 487 -8.55 2.75 -10.58
CA THR A 487 -8.22 3.65 -11.69
C THR A 487 -9.00 4.97 -11.58
N LEU A 488 -10.30 4.92 -11.24
CA LEU A 488 -11.14 6.10 -11.00
C LEU A 488 -10.60 6.96 -9.87
N ILE A 489 -10.18 6.38 -8.74
CA ILE A 489 -9.55 7.12 -7.63
C ILE A 489 -8.28 7.84 -8.11
N ALA A 490 -7.42 7.15 -8.86
CA ALA A 490 -6.18 7.74 -9.38
C ALA A 490 -6.47 8.94 -10.30
N VAL A 491 -7.46 8.80 -11.18
CA VAL A 491 -7.87 9.87 -12.09
C VAL A 491 -8.49 11.06 -11.33
N TYR A 492 -9.38 10.83 -10.37
CA TYR A 492 -9.97 11.89 -9.54
C TYR A 492 -8.90 12.68 -8.78
N HIS A 493 -7.87 12.01 -8.25
CA HIS A 493 -6.76 12.69 -7.58
C HIS A 493 -5.93 13.53 -8.55
N HIS A 494 -5.67 13.03 -9.75
CA HIS A 494 -4.91 13.77 -10.77
C HIS A 494 -5.66 15.03 -11.21
N GLU A 495 -6.98 14.97 -11.38
CA GLU A 495 -7.82 16.14 -11.68
C GLU A 495 -7.82 17.15 -10.54
N GLU A 496 -7.96 16.71 -9.28
CA GLU A 496 -7.91 17.61 -8.13
C GLU A 496 -6.54 18.28 -7.98
N GLN A 497 -5.43 17.57 -8.23
CA GLN A 497 -4.10 18.17 -8.24
C GLN A 497 -3.95 19.22 -9.34
N LYS A 498 -4.46 18.94 -10.55
CA LYS A 498 -4.44 19.89 -11.66
C LYS A 498 -5.28 21.13 -11.37
N GLN A 499 -6.47 20.97 -10.77
CA GLN A 499 -7.33 22.08 -10.37
C GLN A 499 -6.70 22.93 -9.25
N ARG A 500 -6.03 22.31 -8.28
CA ARG A 500 -5.27 23.03 -7.24
C ARG A 500 -4.11 23.83 -7.84
N ALA A 501 -3.40 23.27 -8.82
CA ALA A 501 -2.31 23.95 -9.53
C ALA A 501 -2.80 25.18 -10.34
N LEU A 502 -4.03 25.15 -10.86
CA LEU A 502 -4.64 26.24 -11.62
C LEU A 502 -5.34 27.30 -10.73
N GLY A 503 -5.76 26.93 -9.52
CA GLY A 503 -6.75 27.70 -8.74
C GLY A 503 -6.23 28.61 -7.63
N GLY A 504 -4.96 28.57 -7.23
CA GLY A 504 -4.38 29.49 -6.23
C GLY A 504 -5.11 29.60 -4.87
N GLY A 505 -5.96 28.61 -4.52
CA GLY A 505 -6.76 28.62 -3.29
C GLY A 505 -5.98 28.10 -2.07
N PRO A 506 -6.41 28.46 -0.84
CA PRO A 506 -5.69 28.13 0.39
C PRO A 506 -5.51 26.62 0.56
N ASP A 507 -4.32 26.21 1.01
CA ASP A 507 -3.86 24.84 1.26
C ASP A 507 -4.82 24.09 2.20
N GLY A 508 -5.90 23.54 1.65
CA GLY A 508 -6.72 22.55 2.30
C GLY A 508 -5.92 21.25 2.42
N SER A 509 -5.47 20.94 3.63
CA SER A 509 -4.95 19.65 4.11
C SER A 509 -4.94 18.57 3.02
N GLY A 510 -3.78 18.34 2.41
CA GLY A 510 -3.59 17.35 1.36
C GLY A 510 -4.05 15.96 1.79
N ARG A 511 -5.30 15.62 1.46
CA ARG A 511 -5.86 14.28 1.64
C ARG A 511 -5.05 13.31 0.79
N GLY A 512 -4.30 12.42 1.45
CA GLY A 512 -3.35 11.53 0.79
C GLY A 512 -4.06 10.45 -0.02
N GLN A 513 -3.57 10.17 -1.23
CA GLN A 513 -4.05 9.09 -2.10
C GLN A 513 -4.09 7.71 -1.40
N GLY A 514 -3.21 7.50 -0.43
CA GLY A 514 -3.17 6.29 0.41
C GLY A 514 -4.42 6.11 1.27
N LEU A 515 -5.01 7.20 1.81
CA LEU A 515 -6.23 7.15 2.63
C LEU A 515 -7.41 6.62 1.82
N ASP A 516 -7.56 7.14 0.61
CA ASP A 516 -8.72 6.90 -0.25
C ASP A 516 -8.65 5.48 -0.80
N CYS A 517 -7.45 5.03 -1.15
CA CYS A 517 -7.18 3.65 -1.52
C CYS A 517 -7.44 2.68 -0.36
N ALA A 518 -6.94 2.98 0.85
CA ALA A 518 -7.14 2.12 2.03
C ALA A 518 -8.62 2.03 2.42
N ALA A 519 -9.35 3.14 2.37
CA ALA A 519 -10.77 3.15 2.65
C ALA A 519 -11.57 2.37 1.59
N LEU A 520 -11.19 2.46 0.31
CA LEU A 520 -11.77 1.64 -0.75
C LEU A 520 -11.53 0.14 -0.50
N THR A 521 -10.29 -0.26 -0.20
CA THR A 521 -9.96 -1.66 0.15
C THR A 521 -10.73 -2.14 1.39
N SER A 522 -10.95 -1.27 2.37
CA SER A 522 -11.73 -1.61 3.57
C SER A 522 -13.21 -1.89 3.27
N MET A 523 -13.75 -1.39 2.14
CA MET A 523 -15.12 -1.75 1.71
C MET A 523 -15.24 -3.24 1.36
N VAL A 524 -14.17 -3.87 0.86
CA VAL A 524 -14.17 -5.30 0.53
C VAL A 524 -14.35 -6.12 1.82
N GLN A 525 -13.59 -5.78 2.86
CA GLN A 525 -13.71 -6.41 4.18
C GLN A 525 -15.09 -6.19 4.79
N LEU A 526 -15.64 -4.98 4.65
CA LEU A 526 -17.00 -4.70 5.11
C LEU A 526 -18.04 -5.55 4.35
N ALA A 527 -17.88 -5.73 3.05
CA ALA A 527 -18.74 -6.62 2.25
C ALA A 527 -18.64 -8.07 2.72
N GLN A 528 -17.43 -8.59 2.98
CA GLN A 528 -17.22 -9.93 3.52
C GLN A 528 -17.94 -10.13 4.85
N ILE A 529 -17.86 -9.15 5.76
CA ILE A 529 -18.55 -9.20 7.07
C ILE A 529 -20.07 -9.20 6.88
N LEU A 530 -20.61 -8.34 6.01
CA LEU A 530 -22.04 -8.26 5.73
C LEU A 530 -22.58 -9.56 5.14
N VAL A 531 -21.86 -10.13 4.16
CA VAL A 531 -22.25 -11.38 3.51
C VAL A 531 -22.12 -12.56 4.48
N GLY A 532 -21.00 -12.66 5.20
CA GLY A 532 -20.76 -13.74 6.16
C GLY A 532 -21.77 -13.77 7.31
N GLY A 533 -22.20 -12.61 7.81
CA GLY A 533 -23.21 -12.53 8.88
C GLY A 533 -24.65 -12.62 8.41
N GLY A 534 -24.97 -12.11 7.22
CA GLY A 534 -26.36 -11.96 6.75
C GLY A 534 -26.87 -13.09 5.86
N LEU A 535 -26.02 -13.66 5.01
CA LEU A 535 -26.48 -14.51 3.91
C LEU A 535 -26.94 -15.89 4.39
N GLY A 536 -26.31 -16.46 5.42
CA GLY A 536 -26.75 -17.72 6.02
C GLY A 536 -28.14 -17.64 6.66
N LEU A 537 -28.46 -16.52 7.33
CA LEU A 537 -29.81 -16.26 7.85
C LEU A 537 -30.82 -16.20 6.71
N LEU A 538 -30.46 -15.51 5.63
CA LEU A 538 -31.32 -15.31 4.46
C LEU A 538 -31.65 -16.65 3.78
N VAL A 539 -30.66 -17.52 3.58
CA VAL A 539 -30.86 -18.89 3.07
C VAL A 539 -31.78 -19.70 3.98
N ASN A 540 -31.55 -19.65 5.31
CA ASN A 540 -32.37 -20.38 6.27
C ASN A 540 -33.83 -19.90 6.27
N THR A 541 -34.07 -18.60 6.15
CA THR A 541 -35.44 -18.04 6.09
C THR A 541 -36.16 -18.35 4.78
N ALA A 542 -35.44 -18.37 3.66
CA ALA A 542 -36.01 -18.66 2.34
C ALA A 542 -36.18 -20.17 2.09
N GLY A 543 -35.45 -21.01 2.83
CA GLY A 543 -35.47 -22.47 2.66
C GLY A 543 -34.82 -22.96 1.36
N SER A 544 -34.11 -22.11 0.63
CA SER A 544 -33.47 -22.46 -0.64
C SER A 544 -32.26 -21.58 -0.95
N VAL A 545 -31.23 -22.15 -1.57
CA VAL A 545 -30.01 -21.45 -1.98
C VAL A 545 -30.25 -20.53 -3.20
N VAL A 546 -31.33 -20.74 -3.98
CA VAL A 546 -31.68 -19.89 -5.15
C VAL A 546 -31.80 -18.41 -4.77
N VAL A 547 -32.28 -18.13 -3.55
CA VAL A 547 -32.45 -16.77 -3.03
C VAL A 547 -31.14 -15.99 -3.06
N VAL A 548 -29.99 -16.66 -2.91
CA VAL A 548 -28.68 -16.03 -2.90
C VAL A 548 -28.35 -15.45 -4.27
N VAL A 549 -28.58 -16.23 -5.32
CA VAL A 549 -28.32 -15.83 -6.71
C VAL A 549 -29.27 -14.70 -7.13
N ILE A 550 -30.55 -14.78 -6.74
CA ILE A 550 -31.53 -13.71 -7.00
C ILE A 550 -31.16 -12.43 -6.24
N THR A 551 -30.75 -12.54 -4.98
CA THR A 551 -30.32 -11.40 -4.17
C THR A 551 -29.06 -10.76 -4.75
N ALA A 552 -28.08 -11.56 -5.19
CA ALA A 552 -26.89 -11.08 -5.88
C ALA A 552 -27.25 -10.30 -7.16
N SER A 553 -28.18 -10.82 -7.96
CA SER A 553 -28.68 -10.14 -9.16
C SER A 553 -29.34 -8.81 -8.83
N ALA A 554 -30.24 -8.78 -7.86
CA ALA A 554 -30.93 -7.56 -7.44
C ALA A 554 -29.94 -6.50 -6.91
N VAL A 555 -29.01 -6.88 -6.05
CA VAL A 555 -27.98 -5.98 -5.50
C VAL A 555 -27.06 -5.45 -6.62
N ALA A 556 -26.71 -6.29 -7.60
CA ALA A 556 -25.92 -5.86 -8.74
C ALA A 556 -26.67 -4.89 -9.66
N LEU A 557 -27.97 -5.12 -9.93
CA LEU A 557 -28.78 -4.18 -10.72
C LEU A 557 -29.01 -2.85 -9.99
N ILE A 558 -29.17 -2.87 -8.67
CA ILE A 558 -29.16 -1.65 -7.84
C ILE A 558 -27.82 -0.92 -7.97
N GLY A 559 -26.71 -1.66 -7.88
CA GLY A 559 -25.37 -1.13 -8.10
C GLY A 559 -25.20 -0.51 -9.49
N CYS A 560 -25.76 -1.14 -10.53
CA CYS A 560 -25.76 -0.63 -11.90
C CYS A 560 -26.44 0.74 -12.01
N CYS A 561 -27.66 0.86 -11.47
CA CYS A 561 -28.39 2.13 -11.39
C CYS A 561 -27.62 3.18 -10.58
N PHE A 562 -27.01 2.77 -9.47
CA PHE A 562 -26.23 3.66 -8.63
C PHE A 562 -25.00 4.20 -9.35
N VAL A 563 -24.28 3.36 -10.09
CA VAL A 563 -23.13 3.77 -10.91
C VAL A 563 -23.55 4.75 -11.99
N ALA A 564 -24.67 4.50 -12.66
CA ALA A 564 -25.19 5.39 -13.71
C ALA A 564 -25.47 6.81 -13.16
N LEU A 565 -26.11 6.90 -12.00
CA LEU A 565 -26.58 8.16 -11.42
C LEU A 565 -25.50 8.94 -10.65
N PHE A 566 -24.65 8.26 -9.88
CA PHE A 566 -23.82 8.90 -8.86
C PHE A 566 -22.32 8.89 -9.13
N VAL A 567 -21.82 8.04 -10.04
CA VAL A 567 -20.40 8.06 -10.40
C VAL A 567 -20.16 9.18 -11.42
N ARG A 568 -19.19 10.05 -11.11
CA ARG A 568 -18.87 11.24 -11.91
C ARG A 568 -18.24 10.82 -13.24
N TYR A 569 -18.68 11.46 -14.34
CA TYR A 569 -18.02 11.34 -15.63
C TYR A 569 -16.61 11.92 -15.55
N VAL A 570 -15.64 11.15 -16.04
CA VAL A 570 -14.32 11.66 -16.36
C VAL A 570 -14.17 11.49 -17.86
N ASP A 571 -14.06 12.62 -18.56
CA ASP A 571 -13.88 12.70 -20.01
C ASP A 571 -12.39 12.82 -20.37
#